data_AF-A0A916PAC0-F1
#
_entry.id   AF-A0A916PAC0-F1
#
_cell.length_a   1.000
_cell.length_b   1.000
_cell.length_c   1.000
_cell.angle_alpha   90.00
_cell.angle_beta   90.00
_cell.angle_gamma   90.00
#
_symmetry.space_group_name_H-M   'P 1'
#
loop_
_entity.id
_entity.type
_entity.pdbx_description
1 polymer ?
#
loop_
_entity_poly.entity_id
_entity_poly.type
_entity_poly.pdbx_seq_one_letter_code
_entity_poly.pdbx_strand_id
1 'polypeptide(L)' 'MTRWTVRLQQTGWDHTVLPLPDGSWTDALTGFTASGHTPAVELFADLPVVLLVRDNA' A
#
# COMPACT_ATOMS: atom_id res chain seq x y z
N MET A 1 -15.08 3.10 -15.55
CA MET A 1 -13.94 2.38 -14.93
C MET A 1 -14.49 1.28 -14.05
N THR A 2 -14.12 0.02 -14.27
CA THR A 2 -14.56 -1.13 -13.47
C THR A 2 -13.47 -1.51 -12.46
N ARG A 3 -13.86 -1.82 -11.22
CA ARG A 3 -12.95 -2.24 -10.14
C ARG A 3 -13.17 -3.72 -9.83
N TRP A 4 -12.12 -4.54 -9.90
CA TRP A 4 -12.21 -6.01 -9.85
C TRP A 4 -11.78 -6.59 -8.50
N THR A 5 -12.22 -6.01 -7.38
CA THR A 5 -11.73 -6.35 -6.04
C THR A 5 -11.88 -7.84 -5.68
N VAL A 6 -12.95 -8.50 -6.14
CA VAL A 6 -13.15 -9.95 -5.91
C VAL A 6 -12.07 -10.79 -6.59
N ARG A 7 -11.75 -10.49 -7.87
CA ARG A 7 -10.70 -11.20 -8.61
C ARG A 7 -9.32 -10.93 -8.03
N LEU A 8 -9.07 -9.68 -7.63
CA LEU A 8 -7.81 -9.27 -7.03
C LEU A 8 -7.51 -10.03 -5.74
N GLN A 9 -8.52 -10.24 -4.89
CA GLN A 9 -8.35 -11.05 -3.68
C GLN A 9 -8.00 -12.53 -3.99
N GLN A 10 -8.41 -13.04 -5.15
CA GLN A 10 -8.11 -14.42 -5.59
C GLN A 10 -6.73 -14.55 -6.23
N THR A 11 -6.32 -13.57 -7.03
CA THR A 11 -5.05 -13.61 -7.79
C THR A 11 -3.89 -12.93 -7.08
N GLY A 12 -4.18 -12.13 -6.04
CA GLY A 12 -3.20 -11.28 -5.39
C GLY A 12 -2.77 -10.10 -6.26
N TRP A 13 -1.79 -9.35 -5.75
CA TRP A 13 -1.26 -8.14 -6.38
C TRP A 13 -0.07 -8.38 -7.32
N ASP A 14 0.45 -9.61 -7.39
CA ASP A 14 1.65 -9.95 -8.17
C ASP A 14 2.80 -8.96 -7.89
N HIS A 15 3.51 -8.47 -8.91
CA HIS A 15 4.58 -7.46 -8.78
C HIS A 15 4.04 -6.02 -8.83
N THR A 16 2.79 -5.77 -8.46
CA THR A 16 2.25 -4.41 -8.43
C THR A 16 2.98 -3.59 -7.36
N VAL A 17 3.58 -2.49 -7.79
CA VAL A 17 4.35 -1.58 -6.94
C VAL A 17 3.71 -0.20 -6.96
N LEU A 18 3.59 0.43 -5.79
CA LEU A 18 3.21 1.82 -5.65
C LEU A 18 4.47 2.68 -5.47
N PRO A 19 4.82 3.56 -6.43
CA PRO A 19 5.90 4.52 -6.22
C PRO A 19 5.43 5.61 -5.25
N LEU A 20 6.03 5.65 -4.06
CA LEU A 20 5.83 6.71 -3.09
C LEU A 20 6.82 7.86 -3.35
N PRO A 21 6.39 9.13 -3.23
CA PRO A 21 7.32 10.26 -3.24
C PRO A 21 8.36 10.15 -2.12
N ASP A 22 9.51 10.79 -2.31
CA ASP A 22 10.61 10.79 -1.34
C ASP A 22 10.16 11.14 0.07
N GLY A 23 10.61 10.36 1.04
CA GLY A 23 10.27 10.47 2.45
C GLY A 23 9.77 9.16 3.04
N SER A 24 9.45 9.22 4.33
CA SER A 24 8.83 8.12 5.07
C SER A 24 7.33 8.35 5.13
N TRP A 25 6.57 7.26 4.94
CA TRP A 25 5.12 7.26 4.97
C TRP A 25 4.64 6.21 5.95
N THR A 26 3.90 6.62 6.97
CA THR A 26 3.37 5.74 8.00
C THR A 26 1.89 5.47 7.74
N ASP A 27 1.48 4.21 7.71
CA ASP A 27 0.08 3.82 7.73
C ASP A 27 -0.53 4.14 9.10
N ALA A 28 -1.44 5.10 9.15
CA ALA A 28 -2.09 5.51 10.39
C ALA A 28 -3.00 4.43 11.01
N LEU A 29 -3.35 3.38 10.25
CA LEU A 29 -4.21 2.29 10.71
C LEU A 29 -3.45 1.16 11.41
N THR A 30 -2.22 0.88 10.96
CA THR A 30 -1.43 -0.27 11.41
C THR A 30 -0.07 0.11 12.02
N GLY A 31 0.43 1.31 11.73
CA GLY A 31 1.78 1.75 12.08
C GLY A 31 2.87 1.27 11.12
N PHE A 32 2.53 0.52 10.06
CA PHE A 32 3.49 0.10 9.04
C PHE A 32 4.13 1.32 8.35
N THR A 33 5.45 1.30 8.19
CA THR A 33 6.20 2.39 7.53
C THR A 33 6.71 1.94 6.16
N ALA A 34 6.45 2.75 5.14
CA ALA A 34 6.84 2.52 3.76
C ALA A 34 7.64 3.70 3.18
N SER A 35 8.48 3.41 2.19
CA SER A 35 9.24 4.43 1.47
C SER A 35 9.60 3.94 0.06
N GLY A 36 9.65 4.87 -0.90
CA GLY A 36 10.05 4.56 -2.28
C GLY A 36 9.08 3.62 -3.01
N HIS A 37 9.63 2.64 -3.73
CA HIS A 37 8.85 1.69 -4.53
C HIS A 37 8.34 0.54 -3.64
N THR A 38 7.14 0.69 -3.09
CA THR A 38 6.58 -0.27 -2.13
C THR A 38 5.63 -1.26 -2.81
N PRO A 39 5.82 -2.58 -2.64
CA PRO A 39 4.90 -3.58 -3.15
C PRO A 39 3.50 -3.43 -2.56
N ALA A 40 2.47 -3.56 -3.40
CA ALA A 40 1.08 -3.52 -2.94
C ALA A 40 0.75 -4.68 -1.98
N VAL A 41 1.43 -5.82 -2.11
CA VAL A 41 1.31 -6.94 -1.16
C VAL A 41 1.72 -6.55 0.26
N GLU A 42 2.67 -5.63 0.42
CA GLU A 42 3.10 -5.14 1.74
C GLU A 42 2.11 -4.09 2.28
N LEU A 43 1.70 -3.14 1.43
CA LEU A 43 0.76 -2.07 1.82
C LEU A 43 -0.60 -2.57 2.28
N PHE A 44 -1.06 -3.69 1.73
CA PHE A 44 -2.38 -4.26 2.00
C PHE A 44 -2.32 -5.60 2.74
N ALA A 45 -1.21 -5.89 3.43
CA ALA A 45 -0.99 -7.16 4.11
C ALA A 45 -2.00 -7.38 5.26
N ASP A 46 -2.26 -6.34 6.05
CA ASP A 46 -3.15 -6.41 7.22
C ASP A 46 -4.60 -6.05 6.88
N LEU A 47 -4.80 -5.02 6.06
CA LEU A 47 -6.11 -4.51 5.68
C LEU A 47 -6.17 -4.30 4.15
N PRO A 48 -7.34 -4.46 3.51
CA PRO A 48 -7.50 -4.19 2.08
C PRO A 48 -7.48 -2.68 1.74
N VAL A 49 -7.01 -1.85 2.67
CA VAL A 49 -6.89 -0.40 2.59
C VAL A 49 -5.71 0.05 3.46
N VAL A 50 -5.06 1.15 3.09
CA VAL A 50 -3.96 1.78 3.82
C VAL A 50 -4.20 3.30 3.87
N LEU A 51 -3.81 3.96 4.95
CA LEU A 51 -3.84 5.42 5.07
C LEU A 51 -2.42 5.95 5.33
N LEU A 52 -1.69 6.21 4.26
CA LEU A 52 -0.31 6.70 4.33
C LEU A 52 -0.27 8.19 4.67
N VAL A 53 0.37 8.51 5.78
CA VAL A 53 0.68 9.87 6.23
C VAL A 53 2.18 10.09 6.10
N ARG A 54 2.59 11.17 5.43
CA ARG A 54 4.01 11.51 5.31
C ARG A 54 4.54 11.97 6.67
N ASP A 55 5.71 11.48 7.06
CA ASP A 55 6.39 12.01 8.24
C ASP A 55 6.79 13.46 7.98
N ASN A 56 6.39 14.34 8.90
CA ASN A 56 6.77 15.75 8.85
C ASN A 56 8.17 15.85 9.47
N ALA A 57 9.18 16.17 8.66
CA ALA A 57 10.49 16.59 9.17
C ALA A 57 10.40 18.00 9.79
#